data_AF-A5UQD9-F1
#
_entry.id   AF-A5UQD9-F1
#
_cell.length_a   1.000
_cell.length_b   1.000
_cell.length_c   1.000
_cell.angle_alpha   90.00
_cell.angle_beta   90.00
_cell.angle_gamma   90.00
#
_symmetry.space_group_name_H-M   'P 1'
#
loop_
_entity.id
_entity.type
_entity.pdbx_description
1 polymer ?
#
loop_
_entity_poly.entity_id
_entity_poly.type
_entity_poly.pdbx_seq_one_letter_code
_entity_poly.pdbx_strand_id
1 'polypeptide(L)'
;MTYLDAAYTILKAAGQPLHYEAITQEALKQGLIKPQGATPAATMGSRLYTDTLEEGSRFVRAGRGTFGLAEWRPRGIDAHVSDINADTRKQLREMVLNMPPDRFEALIRELLIRMGFDESTVQITPYRSDGGVDVIGIYRAAGLTEVSAAVQVKRWKGNVGASIVTQLRGSLQVHQQGIIITTSDFTKDARREAVEANKTRIGLINGDELIDLLVKHQVGVVKRTLEVTVLDDEYWSELIGQSSAPSVPTVSLPDPVAPRPAPTVKTRLMPGKPKGFILFGEFYAANTWRGVLLGVCQALAQRCDNFATVATIIKGRSRQHIADSPTGMISPAPIPGAALWIETNQSARSVLWIIAQLLEALGRSPNDFEIVVS
;
A
#
# COMPACT_ATOMS: atom_id res chain seq x y z
N MET A 1 -11.40 -37.53 16.97
CA MET A 1 -10.32 -36.85 16.23
C MET A 1 -9.35 -36.22 17.20
N THR A 2 -8.14 -35.85 16.74
CA THR A 2 -7.27 -34.97 17.52
C THR A 2 -7.87 -33.55 17.55
N TYR A 3 -7.40 -32.71 18.47
CA TYR A 3 -7.78 -31.29 18.51
C TYR A 3 -7.44 -30.55 17.22
N LEU A 4 -6.27 -30.84 16.63
CA LEU A 4 -5.83 -30.20 15.39
C LEU A 4 -6.71 -30.64 14.22
N ASP A 5 -7.03 -31.93 14.10
CA ASP A 5 -7.92 -32.37 13.02
C ASP A 5 -9.32 -31.77 13.17
N ALA A 6 -9.83 -31.65 14.40
CA ALA A 6 -11.12 -31.02 14.65
C ALA A 6 -11.08 -29.54 14.28
N ALA A 7 -10.01 -28.82 14.65
CA ALA A 7 -9.80 -27.44 14.26
C ALA A 7 -9.76 -27.27 12.74
N TYR A 8 -9.09 -28.18 12.02
CA TYR A 8 -9.04 -28.17 10.56
C TYR A 8 -10.44 -28.32 9.95
N THR A 9 -11.24 -29.29 10.42
CA THR A 9 -12.61 -29.48 9.93
C THR A 9 -13.50 -28.27 10.19
N ILE A 10 -13.43 -27.70 11.40
CA ILE A 10 -14.23 -26.51 11.75
C ILE A 10 -13.83 -25.30 10.91
N LEU A 11 -12.53 -25.04 10.77
CA LEU A 11 -12.04 -23.91 9.96
C LEU A 11 -12.41 -24.10 8.49
N LYS A 12 -12.23 -25.31 7.94
CA LYS A 12 -12.59 -25.62 6.56
C LYS A 12 -14.08 -25.42 6.28
N ALA A 13 -14.95 -25.81 7.21
CA ALA A 13 -16.39 -25.58 7.11
C ALA A 13 -16.77 -24.10 7.26
N ALA A 14 -16.04 -23.34 8.07
CA ALA A 14 -16.30 -21.92 8.30
C ALA A 14 -15.87 -21.02 7.14
N GLY A 15 -14.84 -21.42 6.38
CA GLY A 15 -14.31 -20.63 5.25
C GLY A 15 -13.67 -19.29 5.63
N GLN A 16 -13.47 -19.02 6.92
CA GLN A 16 -12.89 -17.80 7.46
C GLN A 16 -12.13 -18.06 8.76
N PRO A 17 -11.17 -17.21 9.16
CA PRO A 17 -10.45 -17.37 10.43
C PRO A 17 -11.38 -17.26 11.64
N LEU A 18 -11.13 -18.09 12.66
CA LEU A 18 -11.92 -18.13 13.89
C LEU A 18 -11.03 -18.08 15.14
N HIS A 19 -11.58 -17.52 16.23
CA HIS A 19 -10.93 -17.57 17.54
C HIS A 19 -10.94 -19.00 18.09
N TYR A 20 -9.88 -19.44 18.79
CA TYR A 20 -9.77 -20.82 19.30
C TYR A 20 -10.94 -21.25 20.20
N GLU A 21 -11.57 -20.30 20.89
CA GLU A 21 -12.77 -20.56 21.69
C GLU A 21 -13.97 -20.94 20.83
N ALA A 22 -14.20 -20.22 19.73
CA ALA A 22 -15.27 -20.54 18.77
C ALA A 22 -14.99 -21.88 18.08
N ILE A 23 -13.74 -22.14 17.70
CA ILE A 23 -13.31 -23.43 17.13
C ILE A 23 -13.62 -24.57 18.10
N THR A 24 -13.31 -24.37 19.38
CA THR A 24 -13.54 -25.37 20.43
C THR A 24 -15.03 -25.61 20.69
N GLN A 25 -15.83 -24.54 20.77
CA GLN A 25 -17.28 -24.63 20.98
C GLN A 25 -17.94 -25.41 19.85
N GLU A 26 -17.62 -25.09 18.59
CA GLU A 26 -18.19 -25.79 17.44
C GLU A 26 -17.69 -27.24 17.36
N ALA A 27 -16.42 -27.50 17.67
CA ALA A 27 -15.88 -28.86 17.72
C ALA A 27 -16.54 -29.73 18.80
N LEU A 28 -16.91 -29.16 19.95
CA LEU A 28 -17.66 -29.85 21.00
C LEU A 28 -19.12 -30.09 20.59
N LYS A 29 -19.75 -29.07 20.01
CA LYS A 29 -21.13 -29.15 19.51
C LYS A 29 -21.30 -30.24 18.45
N GLN A 30 -20.31 -30.40 17.57
CA GLN A 30 -20.29 -31.45 16.55
C GLN A 30 -19.73 -32.80 17.06
N GLY A 31 -19.35 -32.91 18.33
CA GLY A 31 -18.82 -34.13 18.93
C GLY A 31 -17.46 -34.58 18.37
N LEU A 32 -16.70 -33.68 17.74
CA LEU A 32 -15.43 -33.99 17.07
C LEU A 32 -14.27 -34.23 18.06
N ILE A 33 -14.35 -33.61 19.24
CA ILE A 33 -13.37 -33.74 20.33
C ILE A 33 -14.03 -34.21 21.62
N LYS A 34 -13.29 -34.99 22.41
CA LYS A 34 -13.66 -35.40 23.77
C LYS A 34 -12.61 -34.86 24.74
N PRO A 35 -12.93 -33.84 25.56
CA PRO A 35 -11.98 -33.26 26.50
C PRO A 35 -11.54 -34.28 27.55
N GLN A 36 -10.24 -34.31 27.86
CA GLN A 36 -9.70 -35.10 28.98
C GLN A 36 -9.54 -34.26 30.27
N GLY A 37 -9.78 -32.94 30.20
CA GLY A 37 -9.65 -32.01 31.33
C GLY A 37 -10.64 -30.85 31.26
N ALA A 38 -10.64 -30.00 32.30
CA ALA A 38 -11.65 -28.96 32.50
C ALA A 38 -11.58 -27.77 31.52
N THR A 39 -10.48 -27.60 30.79
CA THR A 39 -10.23 -26.42 29.93
C THR A 39 -9.95 -26.79 28.47
N PRO A 40 -10.95 -27.30 27.72
CA PRO A 40 -10.77 -27.70 26.33
C PRO A 40 -10.35 -26.55 25.41
N ALA A 41 -10.80 -25.31 25.68
CA ALA A 41 -10.45 -24.15 24.88
C ALA A 41 -8.97 -23.77 25.02
N ALA A 42 -8.44 -23.78 26.25
CA ALA A 42 -7.01 -23.55 26.49
C ALA A 42 -6.17 -24.65 25.82
N THR A 43 -6.63 -25.90 25.86
CA THR A 43 -5.97 -27.03 25.18
C THR A 43 -5.94 -26.85 23.67
N MET A 44 -7.06 -26.45 23.06
CA MET A 44 -7.15 -26.14 21.62
C MET A 44 -6.21 -25.00 21.24
N GLY A 45 -6.26 -23.90 21.98
CA GLY A 45 -5.42 -22.72 21.74
C GLY A 45 -3.93 -23.05 21.82
N SER A 46 -3.49 -23.76 22.86
CA SER A 46 -2.08 -24.17 23.00
C SER A 46 -1.62 -25.08 21.85
N ARG A 47 -2.44 -26.06 21.44
CA ARG A 47 -2.08 -26.95 20.32
C ARG A 47 -1.96 -26.21 19.00
N LEU A 48 -2.92 -25.33 18.68
CA LEU A 48 -2.85 -24.49 17.49
C LEU A 48 -1.67 -23.51 17.55
N TYR A 49 -1.37 -22.97 18.73
CA TYR A 49 -0.21 -22.09 18.90
C TYR A 49 1.10 -22.82 18.60
N THR A 50 1.31 -23.99 19.17
CA THR A 50 2.52 -24.79 18.95
C THR A 50 2.62 -25.27 17.51
N ASP A 51 1.54 -25.80 16.94
CA ASP A 51 1.52 -26.31 15.57
C ASP A 51 1.85 -25.21 14.56
N THR A 52 1.33 -23.98 14.74
CA THR A 52 1.66 -22.83 13.86
C THR A 52 3.13 -22.39 13.90
N LEU A 53 3.95 -22.93 14.79
CA LEU A 53 5.41 -22.70 14.81
C LEU A 53 6.17 -23.71 13.95
N GLU A 54 5.55 -24.82 13.55
CA GLU A 54 6.19 -25.87 12.75
C GLU A 54 6.17 -25.53 11.25
N GLU A 55 7.26 -25.81 10.54
CA GLU A 55 7.29 -25.73 9.07
C GLU A 55 6.36 -26.79 8.46
N GLY A 56 5.41 -26.35 7.62
CA GLY A 56 4.39 -27.22 7.03
C GLY A 56 3.08 -27.31 7.80
N SER A 57 2.89 -26.50 8.86
CA SER A 57 1.60 -26.39 9.56
C SER A 57 0.43 -26.16 8.60
N ARG A 58 -0.69 -26.84 8.86
CA ARG A 58 -1.96 -26.64 8.15
C ARG A 58 -2.69 -25.37 8.60
N PHE A 59 -2.17 -24.67 9.61
CA PHE A 59 -2.80 -23.52 10.23
C PHE A 59 -1.92 -22.28 10.12
N VAL A 60 -2.54 -21.11 10.19
CA VAL A 60 -1.87 -19.82 10.22
C VAL A 60 -2.51 -18.92 11.27
N ARG A 61 -1.71 -18.05 11.87
CA ARG A 61 -2.21 -17.05 12.82
C ARG A 61 -2.78 -15.88 12.02
N ALA A 62 -4.07 -15.61 12.24
CA ALA A 62 -4.80 -14.51 11.60
C ALA A 62 -5.12 -13.36 12.57
N GLY A 63 -4.65 -13.45 13.83
CA GLY A 63 -4.83 -12.43 14.85
C GLY A 63 -4.60 -12.98 16.26
N ARG A 64 -4.79 -12.15 17.29
CA ARG A 64 -4.69 -12.60 18.68
C ARG A 64 -5.72 -13.71 18.94
N GLY A 65 -5.24 -14.92 19.24
CA GLY A 65 -6.08 -16.10 19.48
C GLY A 65 -6.89 -16.59 18.27
N THR A 66 -6.64 -16.03 17.07
CA THR A 66 -7.42 -16.30 15.85
C THR A 66 -6.57 -17.08 14.86
N PHE A 67 -7.15 -18.16 14.34
CA PHE A 67 -6.46 -19.13 13.48
C PHE A 67 -7.25 -19.31 12.18
N GLY A 68 -6.53 -19.49 11.07
CA GLY A 68 -7.07 -19.86 9.77
C GLY A 68 -6.28 -21.02 9.16
N LEU A 69 -6.68 -21.48 7.97
CA LEU A 69 -5.95 -22.54 7.27
C LEU A 69 -4.79 -21.98 6.44
N ALA A 70 -3.68 -22.72 6.37
CA ALA A 70 -2.52 -22.37 5.57
C ALA A 70 -2.81 -22.36 4.05
N GLU A 71 -3.84 -23.07 3.60
CA GLU A 71 -4.35 -22.98 2.22
C GLU A 71 -5.05 -21.66 1.90
N TRP A 72 -5.51 -20.92 2.90
CA TRP A 72 -6.08 -19.58 2.72
C TRP A 72 -5.03 -18.47 2.69
N ARG A 73 -3.76 -18.80 2.96
CA ARG A 73 -2.71 -17.82 2.67
C ARG A 73 -2.78 -17.52 1.19
N PRO A 74 -2.85 -16.24 0.80
CA PRO A 74 -2.60 -15.92 -0.58
C PRO A 74 -1.23 -16.51 -0.95
N ARG A 75 -1.14 -17.23 -2.06
CA ARG A 75 0.12 -17.80 -2.56
C ARG A 75 0.49 -17.09 -3.86
N GLY A 76 1.78 -17.05 -4.19
CA GLY A 76 2.24 -16.35 -5.39
C GLY A 76 1.98 -14.85 -5.33
N ILE A 77 1.42 -14.29 -6.40
CA ILE A 77 1.27 -12.83 -6.58
C ILE A 77 0.38 -12.22 -5.50
N ASP A 78 -0.70 -12.89 -5.10
CA ASP A 78 -1.63 -12.36 -4.09
C ASP A 78 -0.95 -12.19 -2.72
N ALA A 79 0.01 -13.07 -2.38
CA ALA A 79 0.74 -13.01 -1.12
C ALA A 79 1.61 -11.75 -1.10
N HIS A 80 2.33 -11.58 -2.19
CA HIS A 80 3.22 -10.45 -2.39
C HIS A 80 2.45 -9.13 -2.42
N VAL A 81 1.29 -9.10 -3.07
CA VAL A 81 0.39 -7.93 -3.07
C VAL A 81 -0.10 -7.62 -1.67
N SER A 82 -0.50 -8.63 -0.88
CA SER A 82 -0.89 -8.43 0.51
C SER A 82 0.24 -7.86 1.36
N ASP A 83 1.46 -8.39 1.22
CA ASP A 83 2.64 -7.92 1.96
C ASP A 83 3.01 -6.48 1.59
N ILE A 84 3.00 -6.14 0.29
CA ILE A 84 3.21 -4.77 -0.18
C ILE A 84 2.16 -3.83 0.41
N ASN A 85 0.90 -4.23 0.40
CA ASN A 85 -0.20 -3.42 0.94
C ASN A 85 -0.05 -3.21 2.45
N ALA A 86 0.35 -4.24 3.20
CA ALA A 86 0.60 -4.16 4.62
C ALA A 86 1.77 -3.21 4.95
N ASP A 87 2.89 -3.33 4.23
CA ASP A 87 4.04 -2.45 4.42
C ASP A 87 3.73 -1.00 4.04
N THR A 88 2.99 -0.79 2.94
CA THR A 88 2.53 0.55 2.53
C THR A 88 1.65 1.19 3.61
N ARG A 89 0.72 0.43 4.20
CA ARG A 89 -0.13 0.92 5.30
C ARG A 89 0.68 1.31 6.52
N LYS A 90 1.73 0.54 6.85
CA LYS A 90 2.65 0.84 7.95
C LYS A 90 3.42 2.13 7.69
N GLN A 91 4.03 2.27 6.51
CA GLN A 91 4.75 3.49 6.12
C GLN A 91 3.84 4.72 6.13
N LEU A 92 2.61 4.59 5.60
CA LEU A 92 1.63 5.68 5.61
C LEU A 92 1.30 6.13 7.04
N ARG A 93 1.07 5.18 7.96
CA ARG A 93 0.84 5.47 9.37
C ARG A 93 1.99 6.25 10.00
N GLU A 94 3.23 5.81 9.77
CA GLU A 94 4.42 6.49 10.31
C GLU A 94 4.56 7.92 9.77
N MET A 95 4.27 8.15 8.49
CA MET A 95 4.28 9.49 7.91
C MET A 95 3.21 10.39 8.55
N VAL A 96 1.98 9.90 8.69
CA VAL A 96 0.86 10.67 9.28
C VAL A 96 1.12 11.00 10.75
N LEU A 97 1.68 10.07 11.53
CA LEU A 97 2.01 10.30 12.94
C LEU A 97 3.08 11.39 13.13
N ASN A 98 4.07 11.43 12.23
CA ASN A 98 5.24 12.31 12.33
C ASN A 98 5.05 13.66 11.63
N MET A 99 3.95 13.88 10.91
CA MET A 99 3.74 15.13 10.18
C MET A 99 3.41 16.31 11.12
N PRO A 100 3.74 17.56 10.71
CA PRO A 100 3.36 18.77 11.46
C PRO A 100 1.83 18.93 11.61
N PRO A 101 1.33 19.52 12.71
CA PRO A 101 -0.12 19.66 12.97
C PRO A 101 -0.90 20.38 11.86
N ASP A 102 -0.38 21.49 11.35
CA ASP A 102 -0.96 22.26 10.24
C ASP A 102 -1.07 21.43 8.96
N ARG A 103 -0.08 20.58 8.70
CA ARG A 103 -0.10 19.65 7.56
C ARG A 103 -1.08 18.51 7.76
N PHE A 104 -1.28 18.07 9.00
CA PHE A 104 -2.27 17.04 9.33
C PHE A 104 -3.69 17.58 9.12
N GLU A 105 -3.99 18.79 9.57
CA GLU A 105 -5.27 19.46 9.29
C GLU A 105 -5.52 19.58 7.78
N ALA A 106 -4.51 19.98 7.00
CA ALA A 106 -4.60 20.04 5.54
C ALA A 106 -4.85 18.66 4.90
N LEU A 107 -4.23 17.59 5.42
CA LEU A 107 -4.47 16.22 4.96
C LEU A 107 -5.91 15.77 5.24
N ILE A 108 -6.43 16.08 6.43
CA ILE A 108 -7.82 15.78 6.79
C ILE A 108 -8.79 16.55 5.90
N ARG A 109 -8.51 17.84 5.61
CA ARG A 109 -9.29 18.62 4.65
C ARG A 109 -9.35 17.95 3.28
N GLU A 110 -8.20 17.54 2.72
CA GLU A 110 -8.15 16.83 1.43
C GLU A 110 -8.94 15.52 1.49
N LEU A 111 -8.81 14.75 2.58
CA LEU A 111 -9.58 13.52 2.77
C LEU A 111 -11.08 13.77 2.75
N LEU A 112 -11.57 14.78 3.48
CA LEU A 112 -13.00 15.11 3.51
C LEU A 112 -13.53 15.48 2.12
N ILE A 113 -12.77 16.29 1.35
CA ILE A 113 -13.14 16.63 -0.03
C ILE A 113 -13.25 15.36 -0.89
N ARG A 114 -12.26 14.46 -0.81
CA ARG A 114 -12.26 13.16 -1.51
C ARG A 114 -13.35 12.21 -1.06
N MET A 115 -13.89 12.41 0.13
CA MET A 115 -15.03 11.67 0.66
C MET A 115 -16.37 12.23 0.17
N GLY A 116 -16.40 13.40 -0.49
CA GLY A 116 -17.59 14.02 -1.05
C GLY A 116 -18.09 15.26 -0.31
N PHE A 117 -17.27 15.86 0.56
CA PHE A 117 -17.57 17.17 1.11
C PHE A 117 -17.39 18.26 0.04
N ASP A 118 -18.25 19.28 0.07
CA ASP A 118 -18.18 20.40 -0.87
C ASP A 118 -16.95 21.27 -0.59
N GLU A 119 -15.99 21.27 -1.52
CA GLU A 119 -14.72 22.00 -1.42
C GLU A 119 -14.89 23.49 -1.09
N SER A 120 -15.97 24.12 -1.56
CA SER A 120 -16.27 25.53 -1.30
C SER A 120 -16.66 25.81 0.16
N THR A 121 -17.16 24.77 0.84
CA THR A 121 -17.63 24.85 2.24
C THR A 121 -16.59 24.36 3.25
N VAL A 122 -15.63 23.53 2.82
CA VAL A 122 -14.62 22.97 3.73
C VAL A 122 -13.57 24.01 4.09
N GLN A 123 -13.63 24.49 5.33
CA GLN A 123 -12.75 25.54 5.86
C GLN A 123 -12.06 25.07 7.14
N ILE A 124 -10.78 25.41 7.28
CA ILE A 124 -10.03 25.25 8.53
C ILE A 124 -10.39 26.41 9.43
N THR A 125 -10.85 26.13 10.64
CA THR A 125 -11.20 27.15 11.63
C THR A 125 -9.93 27.66 12.32
N PRO A 126 -9.76 28.98 12.50
CA PRO A 126 -8.61 29.51 13.23
C PRO A 126 -8.58 28.99 14.68
N TYR A 127 -7.38 28.74 15.21
CA TYR A 127 -7.13 28.22 16.56
C TYR A 127 -7.75 29.02 17.73
N ARG A 128 -8.38 30.18 17.48
CA ARG A 128 -9.00 31.02 18.52
C ARG A 128 -10.46 30.63 18.75
N SER A 129 -10.71 30.01 19.92
CA SER A 129 -11.95 30.15 20.71
C SER A 129 -13.21 29.38 20.28
N ASP A 130 -13.19 28.49 19.29
CA ASP A 130 -14.41 27.76 18.89
C ASP A 130 -14.50 26.33 19.45
N GLY A 131 -14.19 26.19 20.74
CA GLY A 131 -14.39 24.92 21.46
C GLY A 131 -13.58 23.71 20.97
N GLY A 132 -12.66 23.92 20.02
CA GLY A 132 -11.79 22.88 19.47
C GLY A 132 -12.29 22.25 18.16
N VAL A 133 -13.21 22.89 17.45
CA VAL A 133 -13.51 22.56 16.04
C VAL A 133 -12.32 23.02 15.19
N ASP A 134 -11.80 22.13 14.35
CA ASP A 134 -10.62 22.41 13.49
C ASP A 134 -11.02 22.50 12.00
N VAL A 135 -12.07 21.78 11.58
CA VAL A 135 -12.60 21.85 10.20
C VAL A 135 -14.13 21.86 10.23
N ILE A 136 -14.76 22.70 9.42
CA ILE A 136 -16.21 22.68 9.16
C ILE A 136 -16.44 22.44 7.67
N GLY A 137 -17.48 21.68 7.33
CA GLY A 137 -17.85 21.47 5.93
C GLY A 137 -19.22 20.82 5.76
N ILE A 138 -19.78 20.94 4.57
CA ILE A 138 -21.07 20.34 4.19
C ILE A 138 -20.80 19.10 3.35
N TYR A 139 -21.33 17.97 3.80
CA TYR A 139 -21.37 16.73 3.03
C TYR A 139 -22.68 16.64 2.25
N ARG A 140 -22.58 16.46 0.92
CA ARG A 140 -23.74 16.30 0.05
C ARG A 140 -23.91 14.83 -0.31
N ALA A 141 -24.86 14.16 0.33
CA ALA A 141 -25.15 12.77 0.04
C ALA A 141 -26.02 12.66 -1.22
N ALA A 142 -25.41 12.24 -2.33
CA ALA A 142 -26.10 11.94 -3.60
C ALA A 142 -27.00 13.08 -4.14
N GLY A 143 -26.72 14.33 -3.76
CA GLY A 143 -27.56 15.49 -4.12
C GLY A 143 -28.93 15.54 -3.45
N LEU A 144 -29.22 14.66 -2.49
CA LEU A 144 -30.53 14.54 -1.84
C LEU A 144 -30.58 15.25 -0.48
N THR A 145 -29.48 15.25 0.26
CA THR A 145 -29.42 15.86 1.60
C THR A 145 -28.05 16.46 1.88
N GLU A 146 -28.06 17.55 2.65
CA GLU A 146 -26.88 18.25 3.13
C GLU A 146 -26.70 17.96 4.61
N VAL A 147 -25.51 17.48 4.98
CA VAL A 147 -25.13 17.26 6.37
C VAL A 147 -23.99 18.22 6.71
N SER A 148 -24.27 19.19 7.58
CA SER A 148 -23.23 20.05 8.14
C SER A 148 -22.43 19.28 9.18
N ALA A 149 -21.11 19.22 9.02
CA ALA A 149 -20.21 18.56 9.96
C ALA A 149 -19.19 19.54 10.55
N ALA A 150 -18.96 19.42 11.86
CA ALA A 150 -17.82 19.98 12.57
C ALA A 150 -16.86 18.85 12.92
N VAL A 151 -15.62 18.99 12.50
CA VAL A 151 -14.57 17.98 12.66
C VAL A 151 -13.50 18.54 13.59
N GLN A 152 -13.19 17.78 14.63
CA GLN A 152 -12.06 18.01 15.51
C GLN A 152 -10.95 17.01 15.19
N VAL A 153 -9.74 17.52 15.03
CA VAL A 153 -8.55 16.79 14.60
C VAL A 153 -7.55 16.77 15.75
N LYS A 154 -7.17 15.57 16.20
CA LYS A 154 -6.20 15.38 17.29
C LYS A 154 -5.05 14.51 16.84
N ARG A 155 -3.90 15.11 16.56
CA ARG A 155 -2.64 14.37 16.37
C ARG A 155 -2.03 13.99 17.72
N TRP A 156 -2.41 12.83 18.24
CA TRP A 156 -2.09 12.41 19.60
C TRP A 156 -1.34 11.08 19.62
N LYS A 157 -0.46 10.91 20.62
CA LYS A 157 0.21 9.62 20.90
C LYS A 157 -0.56 8.77 21.92
N GLY A 158 -1.35 9.41 22.79
CA GLY A 158 -2.19 8.74 23.80
C GLY A 158 -3.66 8.71 23.40
N ASN A 159 -4.44 7.84 24.04
CA ASN A 159 -5.85 7.68 23.69
C ASN A 159 -6.69 8.91 24.04
N VAL A 160 -7.65 9.23 23.18
CA VAL A 160 -8.57 10.36 23.37
C VAL A 160 -9.64 9.99 24.41
N GLY A 161 -9.80 10.85 25.42
CA GLY A 161 -10.74 10.67 26.53
C GLY A 161 -12.13 11.28 26.29
N ALA A 162 -13.07 10.98 27.18
CA ALA A 162 -14.46 11.43 27.08
C ALA A 162 -14.64 12.95 27.13
N SER A 163 -13.75 13.67 27.82
CA SER A 163 -13.80 15.14 27.93
C SER A 163 -13.78 15.83 26.58
N ILE A 164 -13.00 15.32 25.62
CA ILE A 164 -12.91 15.87 24.26
C ILE A 164 -14.24 15.67 23.51
N VAL A 165 -14.88 14.51 23.69
CA VAL A 165 -16.19 14.22 23.09
C VAL A 165 -17.26 15.16 23.63
N THR A 166 -17.30 15.35 24.95
CA THR A 166 -18.24 16.28 25.59
C THR A 166 -17.98 17.72 25.17
N GLN A 167 -16.71 18.13 25.08
CA GLN A 167 -16.30 19.46 24.65
C GLN A 167 -16.77 19.75 23.22
N LEU A 168 -16.44 18.88 22.26
CA LEU A 168 -16.87 19.06 20.87
C LEU A 168 -18.39 19.15 20.78
N ARG A 169 -19.11 18.26 21.48
CA ARG A 169 -20.58 18.26 21.46
C ARG A 169 -21.16 19.59 21.94
N GLY A 170 -20.58 20.19 22.99
CA GLY A 170 -21.02 21.48 23.52
C GLY A 170 -20.79 22.65 22.56
N SER A 171 -19.93 22.48 21.55
CA SER A 171 -19.60 23.50 20.54
C SER A 171 -20.35 23.32 19.22
N LEU A 172 -21.12 22.24 19.06
CA LEU A 172 -21.90 22.01 17.84
C LEU A 172 -23.06 22.99 17.73
N GLN A 173 -23.28 23.49 16.51
CA GLN A 173 -24.48 24.26 16.16
C GLN A 173 -25.71 23.34 15.96
N VAL A 174 -26.90 23.93 15.93
CA VAL A 174 -28.15 23.20 15.69
C VAL A 174 -28.07 22.49 14.34
N HIS A 175 -28.40 21.20 14.31
CA HIS A 175 -28.31 20.31 13.13
C HIS A 175 -26.90 20.02 12.59
N GLN A 176 -25.84 20.41 13.29
CA GLN A 176 -24.48 20.04 12.94
C GLN A 176 -24.10 18.67 13.55
N GLN A 177 -23.42 17.83 12.77
CA GLN A 177 -22.83 16.59 13.28
C GLN A 177 -21.38 16.78 13.69
N GLY A 178 -20.99 16.23 14.84
CA GLY A 178 -19.60 16.25 15.30
C GLY A 178 -18.84 15.01 14.86
N ILE A 179 -17.60 15.17 14.42
CA ILE A 179 -16.67 14.06 14.12
C ILE A 179 -15.34 14.34 14.81
N ILE A 180 -14.77 13.35 15.47
CA ILE A 180 -13.41 13.41 16.01
C ILE A 180 -12.53 12.44 15.23
N ILE A 181 -11.43 12.98 14.70
CA ILE A 181 -10.42 12.22 13.97
C ILE A 181 -9.12 12.27 14.77
N THR A 182 -8.53 11.12 15.05
CA THR A 182 -7.24 11.03 15.77
C THR A 182 -6.28 10.06 15.10
N THR A 183 -4.99 10.28 15.31
CA THR A 183 -3.92 9.33 14.94
C THR A 183 -3.75 8.18 15.95
N SER A 184 -4.41 8.27 17.11
CA SER A 184 -4.39 7.28 18.20
C SER A 184 -5.71 6.48 18.27
N ASP A 185 -5.99 5.85 19.42
CA ASP A 185 -7.29 5.24 19.71
C ASP A 185 -8.12 6.11 20.70
N PHE A 186 -9.34 5.67 21.02
CA PHE A 186 -10.27 6.27 21.99
C PHE A 186 -10.42 5.40 23.23
N THR A 187 -10.63 6.01 24.39
CA THR A 187 -10.95 5.26 25.61
C THR A 187 -12.36 4.66 25.56
N LYS A 188 -12.63 3.65 26.39
CA LYS A 188 -13.97 3.05 26.52
C LYS A 188 -15.02 4.10 26.91
N ASP A 189 -14.65 5.04 27.78
CA ASP A 189 -15.54 6.11 28.21
C ASP A 189 -15.81 7.10 27.08
N ALA A 190 -14.81 7.43 26.24
CA ALA A 190 -15.02 8.27 25.06
C ALA A 190 -15.98 7.63 24.06
N ARG A 191 -15.83 6.32 23.82
CA ARG A 191 -16.75 5.55 22.95
C ARG A 191 -18.17 5.52 23.50
N ARG A 192 -18.34 5.36 24.82
CA ARG A 192 -19.65 5.40 25.49
C ARG A 192 -20.28 6.79 25.42
N GLU A 193 -19.50 7.83 25.73
CA GLU A 193 -19.95 9.23 25.67
C GLU A 193 -20.44 9.57 24.25
N ALA A 194 -19.72 9.16 23.20
CA ALA A 194 -20.02 9.52 21.81
C ALA A 194 -21.39 9.04 21.29
N VAL A 195 -21.93 7.96 21.88
CA VAL A 195 -23.20 7.32 21.48
C VAL A 195 -24.28 7.39 22.57
N GLU A 196 -24.07 8.20 23.60
CA GLU A 196 -24.98 8.28 24.75
C GLU A 196 -26.40 8.67 24.34
N ALA A 197 -27.37 8.00 24.94
CA ALA A 197 -28.78 8.22 24.66
C ALA A 197 -29.19 9.68 24.94
N ASN A 198 -30.05 10.22 24.08
CA ASN A 198 -30.58 11.60 24.15
C ASN A 198 -29.55 12.72 23.91
N LYS A 199 -28.30 12.39 23.52
CA LYS A 199 -27.29 13.38 23.12
C LYS A 199 -27.02 13.29 21.61
N THR A 200 -26.56 14.40 21.02
CA THR A 200 -26.07 14.40 19.63
C THR A 200 -24.90 13.42 19.51
N ARG A 201 -25.00 12.51 18.54
CA ARG A 201 -23.96 11.51 18.26
C ARG A 201 -22.71 12.20 17.73
N ILE A 202 -21.56 11.70 18.18
CA ILE A 202 -20.24 12.13 17.70
C ILE A 202 -19.61 10.96 16.94
N GLY A 203 -19.26 11.17 15.67
CA GLY A 203 -18.49 10.21 14.90
C GLY A 203 -17.07 10.12 15.44
N LEU A 204 -16.55 8.90 15.61
CA LEU A 204 -15.18 8.67 16.07
C LEU A 204 -14.41 7.94 14.96
N ILE A 205 -13.27 8.49 14.56
CA ILE A 205 -12.36 7.89 13.57
C ILE A 205 -10.99 7.79 14.22
N ASN A 206 -10.59 6.57 14.53
CA ASN A 206 -9.29 6.28 15.14
C ASN A 206 -8.18 6.19 14.09
N GLY A 207 -6.93 6.00 14.55
CA GLY A 207 -5.77 5.94 13.66
C GLY A 207 -5.85 4.84 12.61
N ASP A 208 -6.37 3.65 12.94
CA ASP A 208 -6.50 2.53 12.00
C ASP A 208 -7.56 2.86 10.94
N GLU A 209 -8.73 3.34 11.38
CA GLU A 209 -9.84 3.75 10.52
C GLU A 209 -9.45 4.91 9.59
N LEU A 210 -8.64 5.85 10.08
CA LEU A 210 -8.10 6.95 9.28
C LEU A 210 -7.20 6.43 8.15
N ILE A 211 -6.31 5.46 8.43
CA ILE A 211 -5.48 4.85 7.38
C ILE A 211 -6.34 4.14 6.34
N ASP A 212 -7.38 3.42 6.77
CA ASP A 212 -8.33 2.78 5.85
C ASP A 212 -9.02 3.81 4.93
N LEU A 213 -9.46 4.94 5.48
CA LEU A 213 -10.08 6.01 4.71
C LEU A 213 -9.09 6.65 3.72
N LEU A 214 -7.86 6.95 4.14
CA LEU A 214 -6.82 7.47 3.23
C LEU A 214 -6.55 6.51 2.07
N VAL A 215 -6.45 5.21 2.35
CA VAL A 215 -6.23 4.19 1.31
C VAL A 215 -7.44 4.07 0.38
N LYS A 216 -8.65 4.00 0.94
CA LYS A 216 -9.91 3.87 0.20
C LYS A 216 -10.12 5.03 -0.76
N HIS A 217 -9.86 6.25 -0.30
CA HIS A 217 -10.04 7.49 -1.06
C HIS A 217 -8.79 7.94 -1.83
N GLN A 218 -7.74 7.10 -1.85
CA GLN A 218 -6.48 7.31 -2.58
C GLN A 218 -5.82 8.67 -2.26
N VAL A 219 -5.72 8.96 -0.96
CA VAL A 219 -5.05 10.15 -0.43
C VAL A 219 -3.68 9.72 0.10
N GLY A 220 -2.61 10.27 -0.48
CA GLY A 220 -1.24 9.90 -0.14
C GLY A 220 -0.80 8.51 -0.62
N VAL A 221 -1.67 7.76 -1.30
CA VAL A 221 -1.37 6.46 -1.90
C VAL A 221 -1.84 6.39 -3.34
N VAL A 222 -1.25 5.49 -4.13
CA VAL A 222 -1.63 5.26 -5.53
C VAL A 222 -1.75 3.77 -5.78
N LYS A 223 -2.87 3.35 -6.37
CA LYS A 223 -3.05 1.98 -6.83
C LYS A 223 -2.22 1.74 -8.10
N ARG A 224 -1.58 0.57 -8.18
CA ARG A 224 -0.90 0.09 -9.39
C ARG A 224 -1.57 -1.20 -9.82
N THR A 225 -1.89 -1.31 -11.11
CA THR A 225 -2.40 -2.55 -11.72
C THR A 225 -1.22 -3.33 -12.27
N LEU A 226 -1.15 -4.61 -11.95
CA LEU A 226 -0.20 -5.55 -12.55
C LEU A 226 -0.98 -6.46 -13.50
N GLU A 227 -0.60 -6.48 -14.77
CA GLU A 227 -1.16 -7.40 -15.75
C GLU A 227 -0.36 -8.70 -15.70
N VAL A 228 -1.07 -9.81 -15.54
CA VAL A 228 -0.47 -11.16 -15.49
C VAL A 228 -1.14 -11.97 -16.57
N THR A 229 -0.36 -12.42 -17.55
CA THR A 229 -0.83 -13.37 -18.57
C THR A 229 -0.66 -14.78 -18.03
N VAL A 230 -1.76 -15.51 -17.97
CA VAL A 230 -1.80 -16.94 -17.63
C VAL A 230 -2.30 -17.72 -18.83
N LEU A 231 -1.98 -19.01 -18.89
CA LEU A 231 -2.54 -19.89 -19.90
C LEU A 231 -4.02 -20.14 -19.59
N ASP A 232 -4.84 -20.14 -20.63
CA ASP A 232 -6.24 -20.53 -20.56
C ASP A 232 -6.33 -22.06 -20.72
N ASP A 233 -6.20 -22.75 -19.59
CA ASP A 233 -6.19 -24.20 -19.55
C ASP A 233 -7.48 -24.81 -20.12
N GLU A 234 -8.61 -24.12 -20.04
CA GLU A 234 -9.91 -24.55 -20.56
C GLU A 234 -9.91 -24.51 -22.11
N TYR A 235 -9.50 -23.38 -22.69
CA TYR A 235 -9.33 -23.24 -24.15
C TYR A 235 -8.38 -24.30 -24.74
N TRP A 236 -7.22 -24.51 -24.10
CA TRP A 236 -6.24 -25.48 -24.60
C TRP A 236 -6.70 -26.93 -24.41
N SER A 237 -7.46 -27.22 -23.35
CA SER A 237 -8.04 -28.56 -23.13
C SER A 237 -9.11 -28.89 -24.19
N GLU A 238 -9.95 -27.91 -24.55
CA GLU A 238 -10.93 -28.07 -25.62
C GLU A 238 -10.27 -28.22 -27.00
N LEU A 239 -9.22 -27.44 -27.27
CA LEU A 239 -8.53 -27.44 -28.57
C LEU A 239 -7.73 -28.73 -28.83
N ILE A 240 -7.10 -29.30 -27.80
CA ILE A 240 -6.19 -30.46 -27.93
C ILE A 240 -6.95 -31.79 -27.94
N GLY A 241 -8.24 -31.80 -27.57
CA GLY A 241 -9.14 -32.91 -27.88
C GLY A 241 -8.73 -34.28 -27.33
N GLN A 242 -8.07 -34.35 -26.16
CA GLN A 242 -7.87 -35.59 -25.42
C GLN A 242 -7.65 -35.34 -23.93
N SER A 243 -8.42 -36.06 -23.12
CA SER A 243 -8.23 -36.23 -21.67
C SER A 243 -6.92 -36.96 -21.39
N SER A 244 -5.84 -36.19 -21.27
CA SER A 244 -4.79 -36.43 -20.28
C SER A 244 -3.90 -35.19 -20.30
N ALA A 245 -4.06 -34.34 -19.29
CA ALA A 245 -3.07 -33.30 -19.05
C ALA A 245 -1.70 -33.99 -18.88
N PRO A 246 -0.64 -33.62 -19.62
CA PRO A 246 0.70 -33.94 -19.16
C PRO A 246 0.82 -33.32 -17.78
N SER A 247 1.20 -34.12 -16.77
CA SER A 247 1.48 -33.59 -15.44
C SER A 247 2.52 -32.49 -15.59
N VAL A 248 2.07 -31.23 -15.41
CA VAL A 248 2.96 -30.09 -15.27
C VAL A 248 3.94 -30.48 -14.17
N PRO A 249 5.26 -30.56 -14.43
CA PRO A 249 6.18 -30.67 -13.34
C PRO A 249 5.95 -29.42 -12.50
N THR A 250 5.55 -29.59 -11.24
CA THR A 250 5.55 -28.52 -10.27
C THR A 250 6.97 -27.98 -10.26
N VAL A 251 7.23 -26.91 -11.01
CA VAL A 251 8.40 -26.09 -10.81
C VAL A 251 8.12 -25.38 -9.51
N SER A 252 8.51 -26.02 -8.41
CA SER A 252 8.81 -25.30 -7.19
C SER A 252 9.80 -24.22 -7.61
N LEU A 253 9.39 -22.95 -7.48
CA LEU A 253 10.37 -21.88 -7.42
C LEU A 253 11.42 -22.33 -6.40
N PRO A 254 12.73 -22.23 -6.70
CA PRO A 254 13.74 -22.55 -5.71
C PRO A 254 13.40 -21.84 -4.41
N ASP A 255 13.66 -22.49 -3.27
CA ASP A 255 13.54 -21.86 -1.94
C ASP A 255 14.04 -20.42 -2.04
N PRO A 256 13.38 -19.45 -1.39
CA PRO A 256 13.80 -18.07 -1.45
C PRO A 256 15.30 -18.07 -1.17
N VAL A 257 16.09 -17.75 -2.20
CA VAL A 257 17.53 -17.64 -2.06
C VAL A 257 17.70 -16.73 -0.87
N ALA A 258 18.21 -17.28 0.24
CA ALA A 258 18.35 -16.58 1.52
C ALA A 258 18.77 -15.17 1.17
N PRO A 259 17.99 -14.14 1.57
CA PRO A 259 17.98 -12.84 0.92
C PRO A 259 19.41 -12.51 0.60
N ARG A 260 19.79 -12.58 -0.69
CA ARG A 260 21.14 -12.19 -1.11
C ARG A 260 21.30 -10.85 -0.43
N PRO A 261 22.31 -10.66 0.45
CA PRO A 261 22.38 -9.48 1.29
C PRO A 261 22.10 -8.33 0.34
N ALA A 262 20.98 -7.63 0.59
CA ALA A 262 20.50 -6.60 -0.32
C ALA A 262 21.76 -5.87 -0.76
N PRO A 263 22.06 -5.76 -2.08
CA PRO A 263 23.23 -5.02 -2.48
C PRO A 263 23.12 -3.74 -1.68
N THR A 264 24.11 -3.54 -0.80
CA THR A 264 24.03 -2.49 0.20
C THR A 264 24.34 -1.22 -0.56
N VAL A 265 23.47 -0.89 -1.50
CA VAL A 265 23.25 0.45 -1.96
C VAL A 265 22.71 1.10 -0.71
N LYS A 266 23.63 1.65 0.06
CA LYS A 266 23.33 2.78 0.92
C LYS A 266 22.49 3.68 0.04
N THR A 267 21.17 3.71 0.25
CA THR A 267 20.30 4.76 -0.29
C THR A 267 20.72 6.02 0.45
N ARG A 268 21.88 6.52 0.07
CA ARG A 268 22.44 7.76 0.53
C ARG A 268 21.59 8.80 -0.17
N LEU A 269 20.90 9.62 0.63
CA LEU A 269 20.38 10.91 0.23
C LEU A 269 21.37 11.57 -0.76
N MET A 270 20.94 11.98 -1.95
CA MET A 270 21.82 12.71 -2.87
C MET A 270 21.13 13.97 -3.42
N PRO A 271 21.21 15.11 -2.72
CA PRO A 271 20.93 16.42 -3.26
C PRO A 271 22.21 17.04 -3.85
N GLY A 272 22.82 16.38 -4.85
CA GLY A 272 24.06 16.84 -5.49
C GLY A 272 23.88 17.13 -6.98
N LYS A 273 24.55 18.15 -7.51
CA LYS A 273 24.62 18.40 -8.96
C LYS A 273 25.54 17.34 -9.58
N PRO A 274 25.18 16.70 -10.70
CA PRO A 274 26.07 15.73 -11.33
C PRO A 274 27.34 16.45 -11.81
N LYS A 275 28.48 15.78 -11.68
CA LYS A 275 29.75 16.13 -12.33
C LYS A 275 30.01 15.26 -13.56
N GLY A 276 29.40 14.08 -13.58
CA GLY A 276 29.44 13.15 -14.69
C GLY A 276 28.74 11.85 -14.35
N PHE A 277 28.94 10.85 -15.19
CA PHE A 277 28.50 9.48 -14.94
C PHE A 277 29.54 8.51 -15.49
N ILE A 278 29.55 7.30 -14.96
CA ILE A 278 30.31 6.17 -15.48
C ILE A 278 29.33 5.26 -16.19
N LEU A 279 29.63 4.84 -17.41
CA LEU A 279 28.85 3.88 -18.17
C LEU A 279 29.79 2.84 -18.79
N PHE A 280 29.57 1.56 -18.52
CA PHE A 280 30.44 0.45 -18.91
C PHE A 280 31.92 0.67 -18.50
N GLY A 281 32.15 1.26 -17.33
CA GLY A 281 33.48 1.55 -16.80
C GLY A 281 34.17 2.79 -17.36
N GLU A 282 33.55 3.53 -18.29
CA GLU A 282 34.09 4.77 -18.83
C GLU A 282 33.40 6.00 -18.24
N PHE A 283 34.18 7.07 -17.96
CA PHE A 283 33.65 8.32 -17.42
C PHE A 283 33.22 9.31 -18.51
N TYR A 284 32.05 9.91 -18.30
CA TYR A 284 31.44 10.93 -19.14
C TYR A 284 31.17 12.20 -18.33
N ALA A 285 31.74 13.31 -18.76
CA ALA A 285 31.51 14.60 -18.10
C ALA A 285 30.07 15.10 -18.37
N ALA A 286 29.33 15.39 -17.31
CA ALA A 286 27.97 15.92 -17.40
C ALA A 286 27.63 16.71 -16.14
N ASN A 287 27.45 18.02 -16.30
CA ASN A 287 27.22 18.94 -15.18
C ASN A 287 25.72 19.21 -14.91
N THR A 288 24.81 18.56 -15.63
CA THR A 288 23.35 18.67 -15.46
C THR A 288 22.67 17.31 -15.65
N TRP A 289 21.50 17.11 -15.04
CA TRP A 289 20.72 15.87 -15.20
C TRP A 289 20.23 15.68 -16.64
N ARG A 290 19.94 16.76 -17.37
CA ARG A 290 19.71 16.75 -18.81
C ARG A 290 20.93 16.22 -19.56
N GLY A 291 22.13 16.70 -19.22
CA GLY A 291 23.38 16.24 -19.82
C GLY A 291 23.68 14.77 -19.55
N VAL A 292 23.39 14.29 -18.33
CA VAL A 292 23.52 12.87 -17.98
C VAL A 292 22.59 12.02 -18.84
N LEU A 293 21.31 12.38 -18.93
CA LEU A 293 20.32 11.62 -19.70
C LEU A 293 20.69 11.55 -21.19
N LEU A 294 21.04 12.69 -21.79
CA LEU A 294 21.47 12.76 -23.19
C LEU A 294 22.77 11.99 -23.44
N GLY A 295 23.76 12.15 -22.55
CA GLY A 295 25.05 11.48 -22.67
C GLY A 295 24.93 9.96 -22.60
N VAL A 296 24.10 9.44 -21.69
CA VAL A 296 23.84 8.00 -21.61
C VAL A 296 23.14 7.50 -22.86
N CYS A 297 22.11 8.19 -23.34
CA CYS A 297 21.41 7.79 -24.56
C CYS A 297 22.33 7.79 -25.79
N GLN A 298 23.18 8.79 -25.92
CA GLN A 298 24.20 8.84 -26.98
C GLN A 298 25.19 7.68 -26.88
N ALA A 299 25.72 7.42 -25.67
CA ALA A 299 26.69 6.36 -25.44
C ALA A 299 26.11 4.96 -25.67
N LEU A 300 24.81 4.76 -25.38
CA LEU A 300 24.09 3.53 -25.69
C LEU A 300 23.80 3.41 -27.20
N ALA A 301 23.37 4.48 -27.85
CA ALA A 301 23.13 4.51 -29.30
C ALA A 301 24.38 4.13 -30.11
N GLN A 302 25.57 4.53 -29.65
CA GLN A 302 26.84 4.21 -30.31
C GLN A 302 27.32 2.77 -30.08
N ARG A 303 26.86 2.09 -29.02
CA ARG A 303 27.36 0.78 -28.59
C ARG A 303 26.39 -0.37 -28.78
N CYS A 304 25.11 -0.07 -28.98
CA CYS A 304 24.04 -1.05 -29.03
C CYS A 304 23.22 -0.85 -30.31
N ASP A 305 23.37 -1.76 -31.27
CA ASP A 305 22.69 -1.68 -32.57
C ASP A 305 21.16 -1.69 -32.46
N ASN A 306 20.63 -2.32 -31.40
CA ASN A 306 19.20 -2.38 -31.11
C ASN A 306 18.69 -1.19 -30.28
N PHE A 307 19.52 -0.19 -29.97
CA PHE A 307 19.14 0.94 -29.12
C PHE A 307 17.88 1.65 -29.64
N ALA A 308 17.79 1.94 -30.93
CA ALA A 308 16.67 2.68 -31.48
C ALA A 308 15.33 1.94 -31.33
N THR A 309 15.35 0.62 -31.53
CA THR A 309 14.19 -0.25 -31.37
C THR A 309 13.77 -0.36 -29.91
N VAL A 310 14.73 -0.46 -28.99
CA VAL A 310 14.46 -0.65 -27.56
C VAL A 310 14.04 0.65 -26.87
N ALA A 311 14.69 1.77 -27.20
CA ALA A 311 14.47 3.05 -26.53
C ALA A 311 13.04 3.58 -26.71
N THR A 312 12.40 3.31 -27.86
CA THR A 312 11.02 3.72 -28.16
C THR A 312 9.95 2.89 -27.42
N ILE A 313 10.33 1.73 -26.88
CA ILE A 313 9.46 0.86 -26.07
C ILE A 313 9.32 1.43 -24.64
N ILE A 314 10.29 2.23 -24.19
CA ILE A 314 10.32 2.79 -22.84
C ILE A 314 9.34 3.97 -22.75
N LYS A 315 8.17 3.70 -22.18
CA LYS A 315 7.08 4.69 -22.03
C LYS A 315 6.92 5.12 -20.58
N GLY A 316 6.68 6.43 -20.41
CA GLY A 316 6.16 6.97 -19.16
C GLY A 316 4.65 6.75 -19.05
N ARG A 317 4.05 7.18 -17.93
CA ARG A 317 2.61 7.05 -17.61
C ARG A 317 1.63 7.58 -18.68
N SER A 318 2.05 8.55 -19.49
CA SER A 318 1.14 9.27 -20.42
C SER A 318 1.77 9.64 -21.76
N ARG A 319 3.11 9.59 -21.90
CA ARG A 319 3.84 9.90 -23.14
C ARG A 319 5.16 9.15 -23.20
N GLN A 320 5.68 8.97 -24.42
CA GLN A 320 6.98 8.33 -24.64
C GLN A 320 8.09 9.28 -24.19
N HIS A 321 9.09 8.77 -23.47
CA HIS A 321 10.25 9.58 -23.10
C HIS A 321 11.22 9.71 -24.27
N ILE A 322 11.27 8.71 -25.15
CA ILE A 322 12.07 8.68 -26.37
C ILE A 322 11.15 8.30 -27.53
N ALA A 323 11.21 9.05 -28.64
CA ALA A 323 10.41 8.77 -29.84
C ALA A 323 11.17 9.16 -31.12
N ASP A 324 10.64 8.77 -32.28
CA ASP A 324 11.12 9.13 -33.61
C ASP A 324 10.89 10.60 -33.98
N SER A 325 9.97 11.28 -33.29
CA SER A 325 9.58 12.66 -33.52
C SER A 325 9.49 13.48 -32.23
N PRO A 326 9.85 14.78 -32.24
CA PRO A 326 9.74 15.65 -31.07
C PRO A 326 8.29 16.09 -30.78
N THR A 327 7.33 15.77 -31.66
CA THR A 327 5.95 16.22 -31.56
C THR A 327 5.30 15.76 -30.25
N GLY A 328 4.82 16.72 -29.44
CA GLY A 328 4.16 16.44 -28.15
C GLY A 328 5.10 16.24 -26.96
N MET A 329 6.42 16.31 -27.14
CA MET A 329 7.40 16.25 -26.06
C MET A 329 7.61 17.61 -25.38
N ILE A 330 7.92 17.59 -24.08
CA ILE A 330 8.24 18.80 -23.31
C ILE A 330 9.76 19.00 -23.22
N SER A 331 10.29 20.00 -23.93
CA SER A 331 11.74 20.24 -24.07
C SER A 331 12.47 19.04 -24.71
N PRO A 332 12.12 18.68 -25.96
CA PRO A 332 12.79 17.61 -26.68
C PRO A 332 14.23 17.99 -27.01
N ALA A 333 15.11 16.98 -27.05
CA ALA A 333 16.45 17.09 -27.57
C ALA A 333 16.75 15.90 -28.48
N PRO A 334 17.45 16.10 -29.60
CA PRO A 334 17.87 14.98 -30.45
C PRO A 334 18.91 14.13 -29.71
N ILE A 335 18.84 12.80 -29.84
CA ILE A 335 19.86 11.88 -29.32
C ILE A 335 20.95 11.77 -30.39
N PRO A 336 22.19 12.26 -30.15
CA PRO A 336 23.25 12.15 -31.15
C PRO A 336 23.54 10.69 -31.49
N GLY A 337 23.61 10.38 -32.79
CA GLY A 337 23.85 9.01 -33.27
C GLY A 337 22.60 8.12 -33.34
N ALA A 338 21.42 8.61 -32.93
CA ALA A 338 20.15 7.94 -33.16
C ALA A 338 19.17 8.90 -33.85
N ALA A 339 18.38 8.39 -34.80
CA ALA A 339 17.28 9.16 -35.41
C ALA A 339 16.08 9.28 -34.45
N LEU A 340 16.33 9.68 -33.20
CA LEU A 340 15.40 9.71 -32.08
C LEU A 340 15.53 11.00 -31.28
N TRP A 341 14.46 11.35 -30.58
CA TRP A 341 14.33 12.50 -29.69
C TRP A 341 14.04 12.03 -28.27
N ILE A 342 14.56 12.75 -27.29
CA ILE A 342 14.33 12.49 -25.87
C ILE A 342 13.75 13.71 -25.15
N GLU A 343 12.75 13.47 -24.30
CA GLU A 343 12.18 14.49 -23.43
C GLU A 343 13.15 14.78 -22.27
N THR A 344 13.74 15.98 -22.24
CA THR A 344 14.80 16.31 -21.26
C THR A 344 14.30 17.02 -20.00
N ASN A 345 13.03 17.43 -19.96
CA ASN A 345 12.42 18.02 -18.77
C ASN A 345 12.04 16.93 -17.73
N GLN A 346 13.07 16.22 -17.24
CA GLN A 346 12.93 15.10 -16.32
C GLN A 346 13.56 15.44 -14.97
N SER A 347 12.91 15.01 -13.89
CA SER A 347 13.49 15.08 -12.55
C SER A 347 14.69 14.12 -12.45
N ALA A 348 15.63 14.36 -11.52
CA ALA A 348 16.78 13.48 -11.28
C ALA A 348 16.37 12.01 -11.09
N ARG A 349 15.28 11.78 -10.35
CA ARG A 349 14.71 10.45 -10.13
C ARG A 349 14.18 9.82 -11.41
N SER A 350 13.54 10.62 -12.27
CA SER A 350 13.05 10.17 -13.57
C SER A 350 14.20 9.84 -14.51
N VAL A 351 15.26 10.66 -14.54
CA VAL A 351 16.47 10.39 -15.34
C VAL A 351 17.10 9.05 -14.97
N LEU A 352 17.32 8.80 -13.68
CA LEU A 352 17.89 7.53 -13.22
C LEU A 352 16.98 6.33 -13.54
N TRP A 353 15.67 6.51 -13.43
CA TRP A 353 14.71 5.48 -13.79
C TRP A 353 14.74 5.16 -15.29
N ILE A 354 14.74 6.17 -16.16
CA ILE A 354 14.84 5.99 -17.62
C ILE A 354 16.13 5.24 -17.99
N ILE A 355 17.26 5.62 -17.38
CA ILE A 355 18.56 4.97 -17.60
C ILE A 355 18.53 3.50 -17.17
N ALA A 356 17.96 3.20 -16.00
CA ALA A 356 17.84 1.83 -15.52
C ALA A 356 16.99 0.97 -16.46
N GLN A 357 15.86 1.50 -16.96
CA GLN A 357 15.02 0.80 -17.93
C GLN A 357 15.70 0.61 -19.28
N LEU A 358 16.48 1.58 -19.75
CA LEU A 358 17.28 1.45 -20.97
C LEU A 358 18.32 0.33 -20.84
N LEU A 359 19.04 0.26 -19.73
CA LEU A 359 20.03 -0.78 -19.49
C LEU A 359 19.38 -2.16 -19.42
N GLU A 360 18.30 -2.30 -18.64
CA GLU A 360 17.57 -3.55 -18.49
C GLU A 360 17.02 -4.05 -19.82
N ALA A 361 16.38 -3.18 -20.61
CA ALA A 361 15.83 -3.54 -21.90
C ALA A 361 16.90 -3.86 -22.96
N LEU A 362 18.14 -3.39 -22.76
CA LEU A 362 19.32 -3.76 -23.56
C LEU A 362 20.05 -5.00 -23.00
N GLY A 363 19.52 -5.67 -21.97
CA GLY A 363 20.14 -6.83 -21.34
C GLY A 363 21.42 -6.52 -20.56
N ARG A 364 21.56 -5.28 -20.06
CA ARG A 364 22.73 -4.79 -19.31
C ARG A 364 22.45 -4.74 -17.81
N SER A 365 23.51 -4.81 -17.02
CA SER A 365 23.40 -4.77 -15.56
C SER A 365 23.14 -3.33 -15.10
N PRO A 366 22.30 -3.09 -14.08
CA PRO A 366 22.18 -1.77 -13.47
C PRO A 366 23.50 -1.23 -12.91
N ASN A 367 24.45 -2.12 -12.58
CA ASN A 367 25.80 -1.75 -12.13
C ASN A 367 26.70 -1.22 -13.26
N ASP A 368 26.28 -1.34 -14.52
CA ASP A 368 27.01 -0.78 -15.65
C ASP A 368 26.90 0.75 -15.70
N PHE A 369 26.08 1.37 -14.85
CA PHE A 369 25.92 2.81 -14.72
C PHE A 369 26.12 3.29 -13.29
N GLU A 370 26.92 4.34 -13.12
CA GLU A 370 27.11 5.02 -11.84
C GLU A 370 27.04 6.54 -12.04
N ILE A 371 26.33 7.25 -11.16
CA ILE A 371 26.28 8.72 -11.19
C ILE A 371 27.39 9.30 -10.33
N VAL A 372 28.16 10.24 -10.87
CA VAL A 372 29.18 10.98 -10.13
C VAL A 372 28.60 12.33 -9.73
N VAL A 373 28.29 12.50 -8.45
CA VAL A 373 27.72 13.74 -7.89
C VAL A 373 28.76 14.53 -7.09
N SER A 374 28.54 15.84 -6.98
CA SER A 374 29.41 16.78 -6.25
C SER A 374 29.45 16.56 -4.76
#